data_AF-A0A0J7JUD7-F1
#
_entry.id   AF-A0A0J7JUD7-F1
#
_cell.length_a   1.000
_cell.length_b   1.000
_cell.length_c   1.000
_cell.angle_alpha   90.00
_cell.angle_beta   90.00
_cell.angle_gamma   90.00
#
_symmetry.space_group_name_H-M   'P 1'
#
loop_
_entity.id
_entity.type
_entity.pdbx_description
1 polymer ?
#
loop_
_entity_poly.entity_id
_entity_poly.type
_entity_poly.pdbx_seq_one_letter_code
_entity_poly.pdbx_strand_id
1 'polypeptide(L)'
;MGKLLTGRKEVLSSGLVAIETYLGWTLMGKVPHSDMRSDSLAMTVTNLLVREADIADLWKLDAIGIKDPIEKKSKLEQDFLTKKHFEETVRFNEENSYEIRLPWSEGCPTLPDNMSLAKKRLEVTTSKLTPNLYQAYENVLLGWLKEGIIEEVPDAE
;
A
#
# COMPACT_ATOMS: atom_id res chain seq x y z
N MET A 1 -7.38 1.49 31.92
CA MET A 1 -8.65 1.98 31.34
C MET A 1 -8.54 3.49 31.14
N GLY A 2 -8.28 3.93 29.92
CA GLY A 2 -7.84 5.29 29.59
C GLY A 2 -8.95 6.34 29.75
N LYS A 3 -8.65 7.45 30.45
CA LYS A 3 -9.52 8.61 30.64
C LYS A 3 -9.59 9.45 29.36
N LEU A 4 -10.23 8.94 28.31
CA LEU A 4 -10.40 9.70 27.06
C LEU A 4 -11.57 10.70 27.12
N LEU A 5 -12.50 10.49 28.07
CA LEU A 5 -13.74 11.25 28.18
C LEU A 5 -13.57 12.43 29.15
N THR A 6 -14.07 13.61 28.78
CA THR A 6 -14.09 14.80 29.65
C THR A 6 -15.30 14.80 30.59
N GLY A 7 -16.29 13.95 30.32
CA GLY A 7 -17.50 13.79 31.13
C GLY A 7 -18.71 14.60 30.63
N ARG A 8 -18.53 15.48 29.63
CA ARG A 8 -19.67 16.19 29.02
C ARG A 8 -20.38 15.28 28.01
N LYS A 9 -21.71 15.23 28.12
CA LYS A 9 -22.59 14.50 27.20
C LYS A 9 -23.82 15.34 26.88
N GLU A 10 -24.27 15.26 25.64
CA GLU A 10 -25.47 15.93 25.15
C GLU A 10 -26.32 14.95 24.34
N VAL A 11 -27.61 14.87 24.66
CA VAL A 11 -28.55 14.01 23.92
C VAL A 11 -29.24 14.87 22.88
N LEU A 12 -29.05 14.53 21.61
CA LEU A 12 -29.62 15.24 20.48
C LEU A 12 -31.08 14.83 20.27
N SER A 13 -31.86 15.70 19.63
CA SER A 13 -33.25 15.43 19.24
C SER A 13 -33.39 14.23 18.29
N SER A 14 -32.32 13.84 17.59
CA SER A 14 -32.25 12.66 16.74
C SER A 14 -32.12 11.33 17.51
N GLY A 15 -31.98 11.37 18.83
CA GLY A 15 -31.72 10.18 19.67
C GLY A 15 -30.24 9.76 19.73
N LEU A 16 -29.35 10.48 19.03
CA LEU A 16 -27.90 10.34 19.15
C LEU A 16 -27.38 11.07 20.40
N VAL A 17 -26.26 10.61 20.93
CA VAL A 17 -25.56 11.19 22.07
C VAL A 17 -24.20 11.70 21.63
N ALA A 18 -23.96 13.00 21.78
CA ALA A 18 -22.65 13.59 21.62
C ALA A 18 -21.88 13.48 22.95
N ILE A 19 -20.65 12.97 22.90
CA ILE A 19 -19.76 12.86 24.05
C ILE A 19 -18.48 13.65 23.75
N GLU A 20 -18.09 14.52 24.68
CA GLU A 20 -16.84 15.27 24.57
C GLU A 20 -15.68 14.39 25.06
N THR A 21 -14.68 14.25 24.19
CA THR A 21 -13.41 13.59 24.48
C THR A 21 -12.28 14.61 24.42
N TYR A 22 -11.08 14.26 24.90
CA TYR A 22 -9.89 15.11 24.73
C TYR A 22 -9.50 15.33 23.25
N LEU A 23 -10.07 14.55 22.32
CA LEU A 23 -9.86 14.69 20.88
C LEU A 23 -11.00 15.45 20.18
N GLY A 24 -11.98 15.94 20.94
CA GLY A 24 -13.18 16.63 20.43
C GLY A 24 -14.47 15.82 20.61
N TRP A 25 -15.54 16.31 19.99
CA TRP A 25 -16.88 15.73 20.10
C TRP A 25 -17.03 14.47 19.24
N THR A 26 -17.53 13.40 19.86
CA THR A 26 -17.83 12.13 19.21
C THR A 26 -19.32 11.82 19.33
N LEU A 27 -19.99 11.51 18.22
CA LEU A 27 -21.40 11.10 18.20
C LEU A 27 -21.53 9.59 18.35
N MET A 28 -22.42 9.15 19.25
CA MET A 28 -22.70 7.74 19.53
C MET A 28 -24.21 7.50 19.55
N GLY A 29 -24.66 6.35 19.07
CA GLY A 29 -26.06 5.96 19.12
C GLY A 29 -26.55 5.35 17.81
N LYS A 30 -27.78 4.83 17.83
CA LYS A 30 -28.42 4.26 16.65
C LYS A 30 -28.83 5.39 15.71
N VAL A 31 -28.23 5.44 14.52
CA VAL A 31 -28.66 6.39 13.48
C VAL A 31 -30.11 6.05 13.10
N PRO A 32 -31.05 7.01 13.16
CA PRO A 32 -32.40 6.80 12.67
C PRO A 32 -32.34 6.38 11.20
N HIS A 33 -33.01 5.28 10.86
CA HIS A 33 -33.11 4.83 9.47
C HIS A 33 -33.91 5.88 8.71
N SER A 34 -33.20 6.80 8.06
CA SER A 34 -33.77 7.69 7.06
C SER A 34 -33.19 7.24 5.74
N ASP A 35 -34.05 7.10 4.74
CA ASP A 35 -33.68 6.85 3.35
C ASP A 35 -33.00 8.09 2.73
N MET A 36 -31.95 8.60 3.40
CA MET A 36 -31.16 9.71 2.91
C MET A 36 -29.93 9.17 2.18
N ARG A 37 -30.06 9.09 0.85
CA ARG A 37 -28.89 9.34 0.00
C ARG A 37 -28.42 10.77 0.28
N SER A 38 -27.21 10.92 0.81
CA SER A 38 -26.45 12.16 0.66
C SER A 38 -24.98 11.84 0.73
N ASP A 39 -24.30 12.06 -0.40
CA ASP A 39 -22.89 12.41 -0.44
C ASP A 39 -22.64 13.56 0.54
N SER A 40 -21.97 13.31 1.66
CA SER A 40 -21.22 14.33 2.40
C SER A 40 -20.38 13.70 3.51
N LEU A 41 -19.07 13.71 3.29
CA LEU A 41 -17.98 13.82 4.28
C LEU A 41 -18.03 12.92 5.54
N ALA A 42 -17.23 11.86 5.48
CA ALA A 42 -16.43 11.34 6.59
C ALA A 42 -17.18 10.96 7.89
N MET A 43 -18.36 10.36 7.79
CA MET A 43 -18.84 9.49 8.87
C MET A 43 -18.23 8.10 8.68
N THR A 44 -17.10 7.83 9.34
CA THR A 44 -16.65 6.45 9.54
C THR A 44 -17.62 5.79 10.51
N VAL A 45 -18.74 5.27 9.99
CA VAL A 45 -19.69 4.48 10.77
C VAL A 45 -19.04 3.13 11.02
N THR A 46 -18.39 2.96 12.17
CA THR A 46 -18.11 1.62 12.69
C THR A 46 -19.42 1.03 13.15
N ASN A 47 -20.18 0.48 12.21
CA ASN A 47 -21.43 -0.21 12.47
C ASN A 47 -21.07 -1.52 13.18
N LEU A 48 -20.95 -1.47 14.51
CA LEU A 48 -20.70 -2.65 15.35
C LEU A 48 -21.99 -3.46 15.48
N LEU A 49 -22.53 -3.93 14.35
CA LEU A 49 -23.57 -4.95 14.29
C LEU A 49 -22.89 -6.31 14.57
N VAL A 50 -22.40 -6.48 15.80
CA VAL A 50 -22.02 -7.80 16.32
C VAL A 50 -23.32 -8.47 16.76
N ARG A 51 -24.09 -8.95 15.78
CA ARG A 51 -25.00 -10.08 16.00
C ARG A 51 -24.23 -11.30 15.51
N GLU A 52 -23.73 -12.09 16.46
CA GLU A 52 -23.08 -13.40 16.25
C GLU A 52 -21.61 -13.40 15.81
N ALA A 53 -20.73 -12.65 16.49
CA ALA A 53 -19.30 -12.96 16.46
C ALA A 53 -18.85 -13.39 17.87
N ASP A 54 -18.21 -14.56 17.97
CA ASP A 54 -17.58 -15.01 19.21
C ASP A 54 -16.40 -14.07 19.53
N ILE A 55 -16.10 -13.81 20.80
CA ILE A 55 -14.94 -12.99 21.19
C ILE A 55 -13.66 -13.61 20.63
N ALA A 56 -13.61 -14.92 20.47
CA ALA A 56 -12.51 -15.61 19.80
C ALA A 56 -12.33 -15.15 18.34
N ASP A 57 -13.39 -14.77 17.63
CA ASP A 57 -13.33 -14.31 16.24
C ASP A 57 -12.72 -12.90 16.12
N LEU A 58 -12.83 -12.07 17.15
CA LEU A 58 -12.12 -10.78 17.22
C LEU A 58 -10.59 -10.93 17.30
N TRP A 59 -10.14 -12.07 17.83
CA TRP A 59 -8.71 -12.42 17.92
C TRP A 59 -8.25 -13.30 16.75
N LYS A 60 -9.16 -13.79 15.92
CA LYS A 60 -8.81 -14.41 14.65
C LYS A 60 -8.47 -13.30 13.66
N LEU A 61 -7.22 -13.29 13.20
CA LEU A 61 -6.74 -12.42 12.12
C LEU A 61 -7.62 -12.48 10.85
N ASP A 62 -8.40 -13.55 10.69
CA ASP A 62 -9.36 -13.82 9.63
C ASP A 62 -10.52 -12.77 9.56
N ALA A 63 -10.90 -12.14 10.67
CA ALA A 63 -11.99 -11.16 10.71
C ALA A 63 -11.60 -9.76 10.18
N ILE A 64 -10.29 -9.46 10.04
CA ILE A 64 -9.80 -8.15 9.57
C ILE A 64 -9.67 -8.12 8.03
N GLY A 65 -10.07 -9.19 7.33
CA GLY A 65 -9.92 -9.27 5.87
C GLY A 65 -8.46 -9.37 5.42
N ILE A 66 -7.52 -9.54 6.36
CA ILE A 66 -6.14 -9.91 6.10
C ILE A 66 -6.11 -11.43 5.98
N LYS A 67 -6.67 -11.92 4.88
CA LYS A 67 -6.21 -13.18 4.35
C LYS A 67 -4.84 -12.87 3.76
N ASP A 68 -3.78 -13.27 4.44
CA ASP A 68 -2.56 -13.54 3.71
C ASP A 68 -2.97 -14.49 2.58
N PRO A 69 -2.71 -14.20 1.30
CA PRO A 69 -2.91 -15.18 0.23
C PRO A 69 -1.90 -16.35 0.36
N ILE A 70 -1.37 -16.57 1.56
CA ILE A 70 -0.38 -17.57 1.94
C ILE A 70 -1.14 -18.79 2.51
N GLU A 71 -2.04 -19.34 1.70
CA GLU A 71 -2.01 -20.80 1.47
C GLU A 71 -0.88 -21.14 0.47
N LYS A 72 0.12 -20.26 0.34
CA LYS A 72 1.34 -20.46 -0.44
C LYS A 72 2.26 -21.29 0.43
N LYS A 73 2.51 -22.53 -0.01
CA LYS A 73 3.72 -23.34 0.20
C LYS A 73 4.38 -23.14 1.57
N SER A 74 4.43 -24.18 2.41
CA SER A 74 5.17 -24.17 3.68
C SER A 74 6.49 -23.41 3.52
N LYS A 75 6.91 -22.60 4.48
CA LYS A 75 8.18 -21.83 4.41
C LYS A 75 9.34 -22.68 3.86
N LEU A 76 9.37 -23.96 4.21
CA LEU A 76 10.31 -24.96 3.71
C LEU A 76 10.26 -25.18 2.19
N GLU A 77 9.07 -25.22 1.60
CA GLU A 77 8.86 -25.35 0.15
C GLU A 77 9.29 -24.08 -0.60
N GLN A 78 9.05 -22.89 -0.03
CA GLN A 78 9.53 -21.63 -0.60
C GLN A 78 11.05 -21.54 -0.58
N ASP A 79 11.67 -21.92 0.56
CA ASP A 79 13.12 -21.99 0.71
C ASP A 79 13.73 -23.00 -0.28
N PHE A 80 13.08 -24.17 -0.44
CA PHE A 80 13.51 -25.18 -1.40
C PHE A 80 13.46 -24.68 -2.85
N LEU A 81 12.37 -24.03 -3.26
CA LEU A 81 12.23 -23.49 -4.61
C LEU A 81 13.21 -22.35 -4.88
N THR A 82 13.43 -21.47 -3.89
CA THR A 82 14.41 -20.38 -4.00
C THR A 82 15.82 -20.92 -4.18
N LYS A 83 16.18 -21.95 -3.41
CA LYS A 83 17.48 -22.63 -3.53
C LYS A 83 17.64 -23.29 -4.90
N LYS A 84 16.62 -24.02 -5.36
CA LYS A 84 16.61 -24.65 -6.68
C LYS A 84 16.77 -23.60 -7.80
N HIS A 85 16.05 -22.49 -7.72
CA HIS A 85 16.14 -21.39 -8.69
C HIS A 85 17.55 -20.79 -8.74
N PHE A 86 18.18 -20.58 -7.57
CA PHE A 86 19.55 -20.11 -7.49
C PHE A 86 20.50 -21.08 -8.20
N GLU A 87 20.47 -22.38 -7.86
CA GLU A 87 21.36 -23.38 -8.45
C GLU A 87 21.20 -23.51 -9.97
N GLU A 88 19.97 -23.39 -10.48
CA GLU A 88 19.69 -23.46 -11.93
C GLU A 88 20.13 -22.22 -12.70
N THR A 89 20.21 -21.07 -12.02
CA THR A 89 20.33 -19.79 -12.70
C THR A 89 21.67 -19.08 -12.48
N VAL A 90 22.46 -19.52 -11.50
CA VAL A 90 23.82 -19.02 -11.33
C VAL A 90 24.63 -19.35 -12.59
N ARG A 91 25.13 -18.30 -13.24
CA ARG A 91 26.05 -18.38 -14.37
C ARG A 91 27.31 -17.58 -14.04
N PHE A 92 28.42 -18.00 -14.61
CA PHE A 92 29.67 -17.26 -14.51
C PHE A 92 29.92 -16.56 -15.83
N ASN A 93 30.03 -15.23 -15.78
CA ASN A 93 30.21 -14.40 -16.96
C ASN A 93 31.65 -14.39 -17.45
N GLU A 94 31.81 -13.91 -18.68
CA GLU A 94 33.12 -13.61 -19.28
C GLU A 94 33.87 -12.50 -18.51
N GLU A 95 33.15 -11.65 -17.77
CA GLU A 95 33.70 -10.61 -16.88
C GLU A 95 34.08 -11.14 -15.47
N ASN A 96 34.19 -12.46 -15.31
CA ASN A 96 34.53 -13.13 -14.05
C ASN A 96 33.58 -12.82 -12.87
N SER A 97 32.30 -12.54 -13.17
CA SER A 97 31.28 -12.25 -12.18
C SER A 97 30.17 -13.30 -12.21
N TYR A 98 29.56 -13.56 -11.05
CA TYR A 98 28.40 -14.44 -10.97
C TYR A 98 27.12 -13.66 -11.29
N GLU A 99 26.42 -14.10 -12.34
CA GLU A 99 25.08 -13.64 -12.68
C GLU A 99 24.03 -14.61 -12.17
N ILE A 100 22.95 -14.08 -11.61
CA ILE A 100 21.83 -14.87 -11.10
C ILE A 100 20.56 -14.13 -11.50
N ARG A 101 19.52 -14.84 -11.97
CA ARG A 101 18.21 -14.20 -12.15
C ARG A 101 17.59 -13.91 -10.78
N LEU A 102 16.82 -12.84 -10.74
CA LEU A 102 16.12 -12.44 -9.53
C LEU A 102 15.07 -13.51 -9.16
N PRO A 103 15.01 -13.95 -7.89
CA PRO A 103 14.07 -14.97 -7.43
C PRO A 103 12.68 -14.35 -7.23
N TRP A 104 11.98 -14.08 -8.35
CA TRP A 104 10.62 -13.55 -8.30
C TRP A 104 9.67 -14.56 -7.67
N SER A 105 8.75 -14.07 -6.83
CA SER A 105 7.70 -14.91 -6.27
C SER A 105 6.70 -15.33 -7.35
N GLU A 106 6.30 -16.60 -7.35
CA GLU A 106 5.26 -17.09 -8.26
C GLU A 106 3.91 -16.42 -7.96
N GLY A 107 3.20 -16.02 -9.02
CA GLY A 107 1.87 -15.43 -8.92
C GLY A 107 1.85 -13.93 -8.58
N CYS A 108 2.94 -13.20 -8.82
CA CYS A 108 2.87 -11.74 -8.82
C CYS A 108 1.95 -11.27 -9.96
N PRO A 109 0.93 -10.43 -9.68
CA PRO A 109 0.12 -9.85 -10.73
C PRO A 109 1.01 -8.99 -11.64
N THR A 110 0.67 -8.96 -12.93
CA THR A 110 1.33 -8.03 -13.86
C THR A 110 1.12 -6.61 -13.34
N LEU A 111 2.22 -5.86 -13.21
CA LEU A 111 2.13 -4.47 -12.81
C LEU A 111 1.42 -3.69 -13.92
N PRO A 112 0.46 -2.81 -13.57
CA PRO A 112 -0.19 -1.97 -14.56
C PRO A 112 0.83 -0.98 -15.15
N ASP A 113 0.65 -0.65 -16.42
CA ASP A 113 1.46 0.38 -17.09
C ASP A 113 1.35 1.73 -16.34
N ASN A 114 2.50 2.24 -15.91
CA ASN A 114 2.62 3.50 -15.18
C ASN A 114 3.28 4.61 -16.01
N MET A 115 3.54 4.39 -17.31
CA MET A 115 4.25 5.31 -18.19
C MET A 115 3.61 6.70 -18.21
N SER A 116 2.27 6.75 -18.37
CA SER A 116 1.53 8.02 -18.41
C SER A 116 1.64 8.84 -17.12
N LEU A 117 1.68 8.16 -15.97
CA LEU A 117 1.83 8.78 -14.67
C LEU A 117 3.28 9.24 -14.43
N ALA A 118 4.25 8.39 -14.81
CA ALA A 118 5.66 8.72 -14.73
C ALA A 118 6.00 9.95 -15.58
N LYS A 119 5.47 10.04 -16.81
CA LYS A 119 5.64 11.19 -17.69
C LYS A 119 5.07 12.48 -17.09
N LYS A 120 3.85 12.44 -16.55
CA LYS A 120 3.26 13.61 -15.86
C LYS A 120 4.09 14.04 -14.65
N ARG A 121 4.60 13.09 -13.85
CA ARG A 121 5.48 13.39 -12.72
C ARG A 121 6.79 14.04 -13.19
N LEU A 122 7.35 13.58 -14.31
CA LEU A 122 8.54 14.17 -14.91
C LEU A 122 8.28 15.62 -15.34
N GLU A 123 7.18 15.90 -16.05
CA GLU A 123 6.82 17.27 -16.49
C GLU A 123 6.65 18.22 -15.28
N VAL A 124 5.95 17.77 -14.23
CA VAL A 124 5.77 18.57 -13.02
C VAL A 124 7.08 18.77 -12.27
N THR A 125 7.96 17.77 -12.23
CA THR A 125 9.25 17.87 -11.53
C THR A 125 10.21 18.77 -12.29
N THR A 126 10.27 18.63 -13.61
CA THR A 126 11.11 19.46 -14.49
C THR A 126 10.64 20.91 -14.49
N SER A 127 9.34 21.21 -14.52
CA SER A 127 8.85 22.60 -14.43
C SER A 127 9.21 23.32 -13.12
N LYS A 128 9.47 22.57 -12.05
CA LYS A 128 9.94 23.10 -10.75
C LYS A 128 11.46 23.17 -10.63
N LEU A 129 12.19 22.59 -11.59
CA LEU A 129 13.64 22.55 -11.58
C LEU A 129 14.20 23.88 -12.05
N THR A 130 15.29 24.32 -11.43
CA THR A 130 15.95 25.56 -11.86
C THR A 130 16.73 25.32 -13.17
N PRO A 131 16.75 26.28 -14.11
CA PRO A 131 17.39 26.13 -15.42
C PRO A 131 18.86 25.69 -15.38
N ASN A 132 19.57 26.04 -14.31
CA ASN A 132 21.00 25.76 -14.19
C ASN A 132 21.31 24.31 -13.77
N LEU A 133 20.32 23.52 -13.34
CA LEU A 133 20.53 22.13 -12.90
C LEU A 133 20.33 21.10 -14.02
N TYR A 134 19.69 21.45 -15.13
CA TYR A 134 19.42 20.51 -16.22
C TYR A 134 20.69 19.85 -16.76
N GLN A 135 21.72 20.65 -17.04
CA GLN A 135 23.00 20.13 -17.53
C GLN A 135 23.68 19.20 -16.53
N ALA A 136 23.56 19.48 -15.23
CA ALA A 136 24.13 18.62 -14.20
C ALA A 136 23.44 17.25 -14.15
N TYR A 137 22.10 17.22 -14.23
CA TYR A 137 21.34 15.96 -14.27
C TYR A 137 21.58 15.18 -15.57
N GLU A 138 21.61 15.87 -16.71
CA GLU A 138 21.90 15.27 -18.01
C GLU A 138 23.28 14.59 -18.00
N ASN A 139 24.31 15.26 -17.47
CA ASN A 139 25.64 14.69 -17.35
C ASN A 139 25.68 13.43 -16.47
N VAL A 140 24.88 13.38 -15.40
CA VAL A 140 24.78 12.18 -14.53
C VAL A 140 24.11 11.03 -15.28
N LEU A 141 23.00 11.29 -15.98
CA LEU A 141 22.30 10.25 -16.75
C LEU A 141 23.17 9.72 -17.89
N LEU A 142 23.88 10.59 -18.62
CA LEU A 142 24.83 10.18 -19.65
C LEU A 142 26.01 9.38 -19.07
N GLY A 143 26.46 9.72 -17.86
CA GLY A 143 27.46 8.94 -17.13
C GLY A 143 26.97 7.53 -16.84
N TRP A 144 25.76 7.39 -16.30
CA TRP A 144 25.14 6.09 -16.04
C TRP A 144 24.87 5.28 -17.30
N LEU A 145 24.49 5.93 -18.40
CA LEU A 145 24.31 5.29 -19.70
C LEU A 145 25.64 4.73 -20.22
N LYS A 146 26.74 5.50 -20.08
CA LYS A 146 28.08 5.07 -20.47
C LYS A 146 28.61 3.92 -19.60
N GLU A 147 28.27 3.94 -18.31
CA GLU A 147 28.64 2.88 -17.36
C GLU A 147 27.74 1.63 -17.48
N GLY A 148 26.67 1.67 -18.30
CA GLY A 148 25.73 0.56 -18.47
C GLY A 148 24.81 0.33 -17.27
N ILE A 149 24.64 1.34 -16.41
CA ILE A 149 23.73 1.30 -15.25
C ILE A 149 22.28 1.48 -15.69
N ILE A 150 22.07 2.28 -16.75
CA ILE A 150 20.75 2.50 -17.35
C ILE A 150 20.80 2.19 -18.85
N GLU A 151 19.65 1.84 -19.42
CA GLU A 151 19.46 1.59 -20.84
C GLU A 151 18.24 2.38 -21.36
N GLU A 152 18.24 2.67 -22.66
CA GLU A 152 17.06 3.26 -23.30
C GLU A 152 15.99 2.18 -23.52
N VAL A 153 14.76 2.49 -23.10
CA VAL A 153 13.61 1.61 -23.30
C VAL A 153 13.22 1.65 -24.78
N PRO A 154 13.03 0.50 -25.45
CA PRO A 154 12.55 0.45 -26.83
C PRO A 154 11.19 1.14 -27.01
N ASP A 155 10.95 1.75 -28.18
CA ASP A 155 9.67 2.42 -28.51
C ASP A 155 8.46 1.46 -28.60
N ALA A 156 8.70 0.16 -28.61
CA ALA A 156 7.68 -0.89 -28.61
C ALA A 156 8.06 -1.98 -27.59
N GLU A 157 7.19 -2.19 -26.60
CA GLU A 157 7.15 -3.40 -25.75
C GLU A 157 6.27 -4.49 -26.38
#